data_AF-Q9FF98-F1
#
_entry.id   AF-Q9FF98-F1
#
_cell.length_a   1.000
_cell.length_b   1.000
_cell.length_c   1.000
_cell.angle_alpha   90.00
_cell.angle_beta   90.00
_cell.angle_gamma   90.00
#
_symmetry.space_group_name_H-M   'P 1'
#
loop_
_entity.id
_entity.type
_entity.pdbx_description
1 polymer ?
#
loop_
_entity_poly.entity_id
_entity_poly.type
_entity_poly.pdbx_seq_one_letter_code
_entity_poly.pdbx_strand_id
1 'polypeptide(L)'
;MAMSHVQPMLLLLVSLFFLPALRGAIDFEYCAKNGNDYGTVTSIVVSPSVGPHENPTITINLFGSASKNIPAGTLVYVAFRDGEFTGLLKTYNLCDVSACNNEAEIEAGTNFELTLSDVLYVGYDEEIKYSVSLRRKTLEEEDPIIKMCVDFKVPAPAPAFVSI
;
A
#
# COMPACT_ATOMS: atom_id res chain seq x y z
N MET A 1 27.55 -49.03 9.22
CA MET A 1 27.11 -47.66 9.59
C MET A 1 26.25 -47.15 8.44
N ALA A 2 24.92 -47.29 8.55
CA ALA A 2 24.01 -46.76 7.54
C ALA A 2 23.69 -45.32 7.91
N MET A 3 24.25 -44.35 7.19
CA MET A 3 23.87 -42.95 7.34
C MET A 3 22.42 -42.82 6.88
N SER A 4 21.54 -42.39 7.78
CA SER A 4 20.11 -42.21 7.52
C SER A 4 19.90 -41.03 6.57
N HIS A 5 19.68 -41.33 5.29
CA HIS A 5 19.34 -40.36 4.23
C HIS A 5 17.98 -39.66 4.41
N VAL A 6 17.31 -39.78 5.56
CA VAL A 6 15.93 -39.28 5.76
C VAL A 6 15.91 -37.81 6.23
N GLN A 7 17.00 -37.30 6.80
CA GLN A 7 17.01 -35.96 7.41
C GLN A 7 17.05 -34.77 6.44
N PRO A 8 17.69 -34.80 5.25
CA PRO A 8 17.74 -33.62 4.38
C PRO A 8 16.41 -33.30 3.68
N MET A 9 15.54 -34.30 3.46
CA MET A 9 14.27 -34.07 2.76
C MET A 9 13.24 -33.31 3.61
N LEU A 10 13.28 -33.49 4.93
CA LEU A 10 12.34 -32.86 5.87
C LEU A 10 12.58 -31.34 6.01
N LEU A 11 13.84 -30.91 5.92
CA LEU A 11 14.21 -29.49 5.91
C LEU A 11 13.70 -28.75 4.65
N LEU A 12 13.72 -29.41 3.49
CA LEU A 12 13.17 -28.84 2.25
C LEU A 12 11.66 -28.63 2.35
N LEU A 13 10.92 -29.62 2.88
CA LEU A 13 9.47 -29.52 3.09
C LEU A 13 9.10 -28.35 4.01
N VAL A 14 9.82 -28.16 5.11
CA VAL A 14 9.57 -27.03 6.03
C VAL A 14 9.80 -25.68 5.35
N SER A 15 10.83 -25.54 4.51
CA SER A 15 11.10 -24.29 3.78
C SER A 15 9.98 -23.90 2.79
N LEU A 16 9.34 -24.89 2.16
CA LEU A 16 8.23 -24.69 1.22
C LEU A 16 6.98 -24.09 1.89
N PHE A 17 6.76 -24.32 3.18
CA PHE A 17 5.63 -23.73 3.92
C PHE A 17 5.86 -22.30 4.40
N PHE A 18 7.10 -21.80 4.39
CA PHE A 18 7.40 -20.39 4.73
C PHE A 18 7.40 -19.45 3.52
N LEU A 19 7.56 -19.98 2.30
CA LEU A 19 7.48 -19.20 1.06
C LEU A 19 6.10 -18.55 0.75
N PRO A 20 4.93 -19.12 1.14
CA PRO A 20 3.63 -18.53 0.82
C PRO A 20 3.42 -17.16 1.47
N ALA A 21 4.07 -16.87 2.60
CA ALA A 21 3.88 -15.62 3.33
C ALA A 21 4.37 -14.39 2.55
N LEU A 22 5.30 -14.55 1.59
CA LEU A 22 5.77 -13.44 0.75
C LEU A 22 4.85 -13.11 -0.43
N ARG A 23 3.86 -13.96 -0.76
CA ARG A 23 3.03 -13.77 -1.96
C ARG A 23 2.00 -12.62 -1.85
N GLY A 24 1.90 -11.98 -0.68
CA GLY A 24 0.95 -10.88 -0.45
C GLY A 24 1.49 -9.48 -0.71
N ALA A 25 2.80 -9.31 -0.91
CA ALA A 25 3.39 -8.00 -1.18
C ALA A 25 3.17 -7.61 -2.65
N ILE A 26 2.66 -6.41 -2.87
CA ILE A 26 2.44 -5.84 -4.20
C ILE A 26 3.69 -5.07 -4.64
N ASP A 27 4.11 -5.29 -5.89
CA ASP A 27 5.16 -4.48 -6.52
C ASP A 27 4.67 -3.03 -6.72
N PHE A 28 5.53 -2.06 -6.38
CA PHE A 28 5.22 -0.65 -6.50
C PHE A 28 6.41 0.14 -7.03
N GLU A 29 6.14 1.33 -7.54
CA GLU A 29 7.14 2.29 -7.99
C GLU A 29 6.85 3.68 -7.41
N TYR A 30 7.89 4.48 -7.18
CA TYR A 30 7.69 5.86 -6.77
C TYR A 30 7.24 6.72 -7.94
N CYS A 31 6.31 7.63 -7.69
CA CYS A 31 5.99 8.68 -8.65
C CYS A 31 7.21 9.61 -8.84
N ALA A 32 7.34 10.22 -10.02
CA ALA A 32 8.52 10.99 -10.41
C ALA A 32 8.94 12.11 -9.42
N LYS A 33 10.22 12.50 -9.48
CA LYS A 33 10.98 13.59 -8.80
C LYS A 33 10.81 13.78 -7.27
N ASN A 34 9.60 13.78 -6.73
CA ASN A 34 9.30 14.06 -5.30
C ASN A 34 8.54 12.90 -4.62
N GLY A 35 8.66 11.67 -5.15
CA GLY A 35 7.93 10.51 -4.66
C GLY A 35 8.34 10.02 -3.27
N ASN A 36 9.44 10.51 -2.70
CA ASN A 36 10.06 9.94 -1.49
C ASN A 36 10.58 10.98 -0.47
N ASP A 37 10.15 12.26 -0.54
CA ASP A 37 10.66 13.31 0.35
C ASP A 37 10.41 13.03 1.84
N TYR A 38 9.32 12.32 2.17
CA TYR A 38 8.96 11.93 3.54
C TYR A 38 9.62 10.64 4.01
N GLY A 39 10.25 9.86 3.14
CA GLY A 39 10.86 8.59 3.51
C GLY A 39 10.66 7.51 2.46
N THR A 40 10.69 6.27 2.91
CA THR A 40 10.64 5.09 2.02
C THR A 40 9.44 4.21 2.34
N VAL A 41 8.64 3.90 1.32
CA VAL A 41 7.67 2.80 1.34
C VAL A 41 8.44 1.48 1.28
N THR A 42 8.04 0.52 2.12
CA THR A 42 8.67 -0.79 2.27
C THR A 42 7.78 -1.92 1.74
N SER A 43 6.46 -1.81 1.90
CA SER A 43 5.51 -2.77 1.34
C SER A 43 4.12 -2.17 1.20
N ILE A 44 3.35 -2.76 0.29
CA ILE A 44 1.93 -2.48 0.09
C ILE A 44 1.18 -3.81 0.12
N VAL A 45 0.13 -3.88 0.92
CA VAL A 45 -0.76 -5.03 1.03
C VAL A 45 -2.18 -4.57 0.77
N VAL A 46 -2.88 -5.25 -0.13
CA VAL A 46 -4.28 -4.96 -0.45
C VAL A 46 -5.15 -6.13 -0.09
N SER A 47 -6.22 -5.87 0.64
CA SER A 47 -7.25 -6.85 0.97
C SER A 47 -8.61 -6.39 0.44
N PRO A 48 -9.47 -7.32 -0.03
CA PRO A 48 -10.85 -6.99 -0.31
C PRO A 48 -11.58 -6.61 0.98
N SER A 49 -12.37 -5.54 0.94
CA SER A 49 -13.36 -5.24 1.97
C SER A 49 -14.72 -5.73 1.47
N VAL A 50 -15.42 -6.48 2.32
CA VAL A 50 -16.76 -7.01 1.99
C VAL A 50 -17.74 -5.85 1.78
N GLY A 51 -18.02 -5.52 0.52
CA GLY A 51 -19.05 -4.58 0.10
C GLY A 51 -20.15 -5.28 -0.70
N PRO A 52 -21.33 -4.64 -0.89
CA PRO A 52 -22.31 -5.12 -1.86
C PRO A 52 -21.65 -5.24 -3.25
N HIS A 53 -22.02 -6.28 -4.02
CA HIS A 53 -21.42 -6.58 -5.33
C HIS A 53 -21.39 -5.40 -6.31
N GLU A 54 -22.24 -4.39 -6.13
CA GLU A 54 -22.34 -3.22 -6.99
C GLU A 54 -21.23 -2.18 -6.76
N ASN A 55 -20.63 -2.11 -5.56
CA ASN A 55 -19.55 -1.18 -5.25
C ASN A 55 -18.48 -1.87 -4.39
N PRO A 56 -17.69 -2.79 -4.97
CA PRO A 56 -16.63 -3.45 -4.22
C PRO A 56 -15.62 -2.41 -3.72
N THR A 57 -15.17 -2.59 -2.49
CA THR A 57 -14.13 -1.74 -1.89
C THR A 57 -12.94 -2.59 -1.47
N ILE A 58 -11.78 -1.96 -1.38
CA ILE A 58 -10.54 -2.55 -0.89
C ILE A 58 -10.01 -1.75 0.29
N THR A 59 -9.18 -2.42 1.08
CA THR A 59 -8.33 -1.80 2.07
C THR A 59 -6.89 -1.88 1.59
N ILE A 60 -6.21 -0.73 1.55
CA ILE A 60 -4.79 -0.63 1.19
C ILE A 60 -4.02 -0.36 2.48
N ASN A 61 -3.12 -1.26 2.84
CA ASN A 61 -2.16 -1.07 3.93
C ASN A 61 -0.81 -0.72 3.31
N LEU A 62 -0.32 0.48 3.60
CA LEU A 62 0.96 0.97 3.13
C LEU A 62 1.91 1.08 4.30
N PHE A 63 3.06 0.41 4.19
CA PHE A 63 4.09 0.40 5.21
C PHE A 63 5.30 1.17 4.73
N GLY A 64 5.96 1.87 5.64
CA GLY A 64 7.17 2.61 5.32
C GLY A 64 7.97 3.04 6.54
N SER A 65 9.03 3.79 6.27
CA SER A 65 9.89 4.44 7.26
C SER A 65 10.00 5.92 6.93
N ALA A 66 9.79 6.77 7.94
CA ALA A 66 9.84 8.22 7.80
C ALA A 66 11.29 8.69 7.89
N SER A 67 11.78 9.43 6.88
CA SER A 67 13.10 10.09 6.94
C SER A 67 13.02 11.51 7.49
N LYS A 68 11.81 12.07 7.57
CA LYS A 68 11.47 13.41 8.09
C LYS A 68 10.15 13.34 8.84
N ASN A 69 9.90 14.31 9.71
CA ASN A 69 8.60 14.42 10.39
C ASN A 69 7.50 14.65 9.35
N ILE A 70 6.41 13.88 9.48
CA ILE A 70 5.23 14.00 8.63
C ILE A 70 4.12 14.65 9.47
N PRO A 71 3.80 15.94 9.25
CA PRO A 71 2.88 16.68 10.13
C PRO A 71 1.42 16.23 9.94
N ALA A 72 0.60 16.32 10.99
CA ALA A 72 -0.85 16.00 10.96
C ALA A 72 -1.63 16.63 9.81
N GLY A 73 -1.26 17.85 9.41
CA GLY A 73 -1.88 18.56 8.30
C GLY A 73 -1.60 17.94 6.92
N THR A 74 -0.83 16.86 6.85
CA THR A 74 -0.61 16.08 5.63
C THR A 74 -1.89 15.31 5.29
N LEU A 75 -2.28 15.38 4.02
CA LEU A 75 -3.40 14.64 3.48
C LEU A 75 -2.90 13.41 2.72
N VAL A 76 -3.59 12.29 2.86
CA VAL A 76 -3.34 11.07 2.10
C VAL A 76 -4.38 10.98 0.98
N TYR A 77 -3.92 11.00 -0.26
CA TYR A 77 -4.74 10.92 -1.46
C TYR A 77 -4.60 9.53 -2.06
N VAL A 78 -5.73 8.89 -2.33
CA VAL A 78 -5.81 7.65 -3.10
C VAL A 78 -6.48 7.98 -4.43
N ALA A 79 -5.77 7.73 -5.52
CA ALA A 79 -6.24 7.96 -6.88
C ALA A 79 -6.04 6.70 -7.73
N PHE A 80 -6.73 6.63 -8.86
CA PHE A 80 -6.39 5.69 -9.92
C PHE A 80 -5.78 6.44 -11.11
N ARG A 81 -4.97 5.74 -11.88
CA ARG A 81 -4.32 6.22 -13.09
C ARG A 81 -4.62 5.26 -14.23
N ASP A 82 -5.07 5.82 -15.34
CA ASP A 82 -5.35 5.12 -16.59
C ASP A 82 -4.78 5.97 -17.75
N GLY A 83 -3.61 5.57 -18.25
CA GLY A 83 -2.80 6.40 -19.15
C GLY A 83 -2.48 7.78 -18.56
N GLU A 84 -2.96 8.85 -19.23
CA GLU A 84 -2.82 10.23 -18.78
C GLU A 84 -3.93 10.68 -17.80
N PHE A 85 -5.01 9.90 -17.69
CA PHE A 85 -6.12 10.22 -16.81
C PHE A 85 -5.80 9.85 -15.36
N THR A 86 -6.15 10.74 -14.44
CA THR A 86 -6.05 10.49 -13.00
C THR A 86 -7.38 10.84 -12.34
N GLY A 87 -7.97 9.87 -11.64
CA GLY A 87 -9.22 10.05 -10.90
C GLY A 87 -9.01 9.92 -9.40
N LEU A 88 -9.47 10.90 -8.62
CA LEU A 88 -9.45 10.83 -7.17
C LEU A 88 -10.48 9.82 -6.67
N LEU A 89 -10.05 8.87 -5.84
CA LEU A 89 -10.95 7.90 -5.19
C LEU A 89 -11.30 8.32 -3.77
N LYS A 90 -10.31 8.75 -2.99
CA LYS A 90 -10.51 9.10 -1.59
C LYS A 90 -9.40 9.99 -1.04
N THR A 91 -9.73 10.76 -0.01
CA THR A 91 -8.79 11.60 0.75
C THR A 91 -8.96 11.33 2.24
N TYR A 92 -7.84 11.30 2.95
CA TYR A 92 -7.79 11.12 4.41
C TYR A 92 -6.90 12.18 5.05
N ASN A 93 -7.14 12.47 6.33
CA ASN A 93 -6.11 13.10 7.15
C ASN A 93 -5.12 12.02 7.59
N LEU A 94 -3.82 12.35 7.63
CA LEU A 94 -2.77 11.40 7.98
C LEU A 94 -3.04 10.68 9.31
N CYS A 95 -3.41 11.42 10.35
CA CYS A 95 -3.60 10.87 11.68
C CYS A 95 -4.92 10.10 11.87
N ASP A 96 -5.84 10.15 10.90
CA ASP A 96 -7.04 9.31 10.91
C ASP A 96 -6.75 7.89 10.39
N VAL A 97 -5.65 7.71 9.65
CA VAL A 97 -5.26 6.45 9.00
C VAL A 97 -3.92 5.91 9.47
N SER A 98 -3.32 6.52 10.50
CA SER A 98 -2.02 6.13 11.03
C SER A 98 -1.91 6.42 12.53
N ALA A 99 -0.92 5.81 13.18
CA ALA A 99 -0.62 6.06 14.59
C ALA A 99 0.29 7.30 14.76
N CYS A 100 -0.30 8.50 14.66
CA CYS A 100 0.40 9.74 15.00
C CYS A 100 0.73 9.81 16.51
N ASN A 101 1.82 10.50 16.85
CA ASN A 101 2.24 10.73 18.24
C ASN A 101 1.39 11.83 18.93
N ASN A 102 1.76 12.18 20.18
CA ASN A 102 1.09 13.24 20.96
C ASN A 102 1.23 14.65 20.35
N GLU A 103 2.24 14.86 19.49
CA GLU A 103 2.43 16.10 18.73
C GLU A 103 1.63 16.10 17.42
N ALA A 104 0.82 15.07 17.19
CA ALA A 104 0.05 14.84 15.98
C ALA A 104 0.95 14.78 14.73
N GLU A 105 2.03 14.03 14.79
CA GLU A 105 2.87 13.75 13.62
C GLU A 105 3.42 12.32 13.64
N ILE A 106 3.93 11.89 12.47
CA ILE A 106 4.82 10.73 12.37
C ILE A 106 6.25 11.24 12.50
N GLU A 107 6.94 10.80 13.54
CA GLU A 107 8.30 11.25 13.86
C GLU A 107 9.34 10.68 12.87
N ALA A 108 10.34 11.49 12.51
CA ALA A 108 11.47 11.02 11.71
C ALA A 108 12.18 9.83 12.36
N GLY A 109 12.61 8.87 11.55
CA GLY A 109 13.29 7.66 12.00
C GLY A 109 12.34 6.56 12.48
N THR A 110 11.03 6.79 12.51
CA THR A 110 10.04 5.77 12.87
C THR A 110 9.49 5.03 11.65
N ASN A 111 9.02 3.80 11.88
CA ASN A 111 8.21 3.10 10.89
C ASN A 111 6.76 3.58 11.01
N PHE A 112 6.07 3.65 9.87
CA PHE A 112 4.66 4.00 9.82
C PHE A 112 3.86 2.98 9.02
N GLU A 113 2.58 2.91 9.36
CA GLU A 113 1.56 2.14 8.66
C GLU A 113 0.40 3.08 8.36
N LEU A 114 -0.06 3.08 7.11
CA LEU A 114 -1.27 3.76 6.69
C LEU A 114 -2.32 2.71 6.33
N THR A 115 -3.44 2.71 7.04
CA THR A 115 -4.58 1.83 6.76
C THR A 115 -5.67 2.63 6.03
N LEU A 116 -5.82 2.38 4.73
CA LEU A 116 -6.73 3.13 3.86
C LEU A 116 -7.92 2.24 3.49
N SER A 117 -8.99 2.30 4.28
CA SER A 117 -10.20 1.45 4.13
C SER A 117 -11.23 2.04 3.16
N ASP A 118 -12.14 1.22 2.66
CA ASP A 118 -13.28 1.64 1.81
C ASP A 118 -12.84 2.49 0.61
N VAL A 119 -11.75 2.08 -0.04
CA VAL A 119 -11.32 2.62 -1.34
C VAL A 119 -12.09 1.88 -2.42
N LEU A 120 -12.74 2.61 -3.34
CA LEU A 120 -13.48 1.99 -4.44
C LEU A 120 -12.54 1.14 -5.30
N TYR A 121 -12.94 -0.10 -5.56
CA TYR A 121 -12.21 -0.97 -6.47
C TYR A 121 -12.55 -0.61 -7.92
N VAL A 122 -11.56 -0.11 -8.64
CA VAL A 122 -11.65 0.24 -10.08
C VAL A 122 -10.75 -0.63 -10.97
N GLY A 123 -10.04 -1.60 -10.39
CA GLY A 123 -9.04 -2.44 -11.07
C GLY A 123 -9.63 -3.55 -11.95
N TYR A 124 -10.69 -3.27 -12.70
CA TYR A 124 -11.24 -4.21 -13.69
C TYR A 124 -10.40 -4.24 -14.96
N ASP A 125 -9.72 -3.12 -15.26
CA ASP A 125 -8.80 -2.98 -16.38
C ASP A 125 -7.36 -3.31 -15.93
N GLU A 126 -6.62 -4.02 -16.76
CA GLU A 126 -5.24 -4.38 -16.51
C GLU A 126 -4.26 -3.20 -16.65
N GLU A 127 -4.67 -2.11 -17.29
CA GLU A 127 -3.86 -0.90 -17.44
C GLU A 127 -3.94 0.03 -16.21
N ILE A 128 -4.97 -0.14 -15.37
CA ILE A 128 -5.21 0.72 -14.21
C ILE A 128 -4.18 0.49 -13.10
N LYS A 129 -3.56 1.58 -12.65
CA LYS A 129 -2.74 1.64 -11.44
C LYS A 129 -3.45 2.44 -10.35
N TYR A 130 -3.23 2.07 -9.10
CA TYR A 130 -3.55 2.90 -7.94
C TYR A 130 -2.35 3.76 -7.60
N SER A 131 -2.62 4.96 -7.11
CA SER A 131 -1.64 5.92 -6.63
C SER A 131 -1.99 6.33 -5.22
N VAL A 132 -1.05 6.18 -4.29
CA VAL A 132 -1.17 6.69 -2.91
C VAL A 132 -0.15 7.79 -2.75
N SER A 133 -0.61 9.01 -2.41
CA SER A 133 0.26 10.17 -2.24
C SER A 133 0.00 10.90 -0.92
N LEU A 134 1.09 11.29 -0.25
CA LEU A 134 1.06 12.17 0.91
C LEU A 134 1.34 13.57 0.42
N ARG A 135 0.39 14.47 0.68
CA ARG A 135 0.44 15.84 0.19
C ARG A 135 0.35 16.84 1.33
N ARG A 136 1.21 17.85 1.30
CA ARG A 136 1.27 18.91 2.30
C ARG A 136 0.63 20.17 1.74
N LYS A 137 -0.38 20.70 2.42
CA LYS A 137 -0.87 22.06 2.15
C LYS A 137 0.21 23.07 2.56
N THR A 138 0.55 23.98 1.66
CA THR A 138 1.32 25.18 1.97
C THR A 138 0.38 26.38 1.89
N LEU A 139 0.76 27.50 2.50
CA LEU A 139 -0.02 28.74 2.41
C LEU A 139 0.11 29.42 1.04
N GLU A 140 1.12 29.02 0.27
CA GLU A 140 1.53 29.68 -0.98
C GLU A 140 1.00 28.96 -2.23
N GLU A 141 0.63 27.69 -2.13
CA GLU A 141 0.15 26.89 -3.25
C GLU A 141 -1.34 26.54 -3.08
N GLU A 142 -2.12 26.68 -4.16
CA GLU A 142 -3.54 26.28 -4.17
C GLU A 142 -3.70 24.76 -4.00
N ASP A 143 -2.79 24.00 -4.63
CA ASP A 143 -2.76 22.54 -4.56
C ASP A 143 -1.73 22.04 -3.53
N PRO A 144 -2.07 21.02 -2.72
CA PRO A 144 -1.12 20.39 -1.81
C PRO A 144 0.08 19.78 -2.53
N ILE A 145 1.30 20.13 -2.11
CA ILE A 145 2.56 19.59 -2.66
C ILE A 145 2.67 18.10 -2.37
N ILE A 146 2.91 17.29 -3.40
CA ILE A 146 3.25 15.87 -3.25
C ILE A 146 4.64 15.74 -2.61
N LYS A 147 4.69 15.06 -1.46
CA LYS A 147 5.91 14.78 -0.69
C LYS A 147 6.26 13.29 -0.66
N MET A 148 5.27 12.43 -0.87
CA MET A 148 5.51 11.02 -1.13
C MET A 148 4.42 10.54 -2.06
N CYS A 149 4.77 9.66 -2.99
CA CYS A 149 3.80 9.10 -3.93
C CYS A 149 4.33 7.78 -4.46
N VAL A 150 3.48 6.75 -4.42
CA VAL A 150 3.74 5.44 -4.99
C VAL A 150 2.58 5.00 -5.87
N ASP A 151 2.92 4.39 -7.00
CA ASP A 151 2.00 3.76 -7.93
C ASP A 151 2.14 2.25 -7.85
N PHE A 152 1.04 1.51 -7.91
CA PHE A 152 1.03 0.05 -7.88
C PHE A 152 -0.20 -0.52 -8.59
N LYS A 153 -0.12 -1.79 -9.01
CA LYS A 153 -1.25 -2.51 -9.59
C LYS A 153 -1.85 -3.43 -8.54
N VAL A 154 -3.17 -3.35 -8.35
CA VAL A 154 -3.88 -4.32 -7.51
C VAL A 154 -4.00 -5.63 -8.29
N PRO A 155 -3.53 -6.78 -7.74
CA PRO A 155 -3.69 -8.06 -8.39
C PRO A 155 -5.18 -8.36 -8.63
N ALA A 156 -5.50 -8.87 -9.82
CA ALA A 156 -6.86 -9.34 -10.09
C ALA A 156 -7.27 -10.38 -9.02
N PRO A 157 -8.50 -10.34 -8.51
CA PRO A 157 -9.01 -11.39 -7.62
C PRO A 157 -8.79 -12.74 -8.30
N ALA A 158 -8.15 -13.68 -7.60
CA ALA A 158 -8.03 -15.03 -8.13
C ALA A 158 -9.45 -15.53 -8.47
N PRO A 159 -9.68 -16.12 -9.67
CA PRO A 159 -10.96 -16.72 -9.96
C PRO A 159 -11.22 -17.74 -8.86
N ALA A 160 -12.33 -17.58 -8.13
CA ALA A 160 -12.77 -18.59 -7.20
C ALA A 160 -12.95 -19.87 -8.02
N PHE A 161 -12.04 -20.82 -7.87
CA PHE A 161 -12.25 -22.16 -8.40
C PHE A 161 -13.48 -22.70 -7.67
N VAL A 162 -14.64 -22.61 -8.33
CA VAL A 162 -15.82 -23.36 -7.92
C VAL A 162 -15.43 -24.82 -8.07
N SER A 163 -15.08 -25.44 -6.94
CA SER A 163 -15.01 -26.89 -6.88
C SER A 163 -16.45 -27.37 -7.00
N ILE A 164 -16.78 -27.97 -8.14
CA ILE A 164 -18.03 -28.71 -8.36
C ILE A 164 -17.93 -30.02 -7.58
#